data_AF-A0A957NY51-F1
#
_entry.id   AF-A0A957NY51-F1
#
_cell.length_a   1.000
_cell.length_b   1.000
_cell.length_c   1.000
_cell.angle_alpha   90.00
_cell.angle_beta   90.00
_cell.angle_gamma   90.00
#
_symmetry.space_group_name_H-M   'P 1'
#
loop_
_entity.id
_entity.type
_entity.pdbx_description
1 polymer ?
#
loop_
_entity_poly.entity_id
_entity_poly.type
_entity_poly.pdbx_seq_one_letter_code
_entity_poly.pdbx_strand_id
1 'polypeptide(L)'
;MAFWLITPVKPFEEGKSRLAKVLSIAERTSLNQQLLTNLLTVVQRAGVCTGMIVVSQSRAALQLAAAHNAVPLLENKQKSYVDGLNPALEQARAAAMARGATVLLVLPADLPWIQPDDLWELYRAAQRQPGI
;
A
#
# COMPACT_ATOMS: atom_id res chain seq x y z
N MET A 1 19.19 -2.89 -6.86
CA MET A 1 18.43 -2.89 -5.59
C MET A 1 17.00 -3.27 -5.90
N ALA A 2 16.48 -4.33 -5.28
CA ALA A 2 15.08 -4.72 -5.44
C ALA A 2 14.22 -3.92 -4.45
N PHE A 3 13.70 -2.79 -4.92
CA PHE A 3 12.95 -1.81 -4.13
C PHE A 3 11.46 -2.09 -4.22
N TRP A 4 10.87 -2.59 -3.14
CA TRP A 4 9.47 -2.98 -3.10
C TRP A 4 8.65 -2.03 -2.25
N LEU A 5 7.48 -1.65 -2.75
CA LEU A 5 6.52 -0.84 -2.00
C LEU A 5 5.47 -1.74 -1.38
N ILE A 6 5.10 -1.47 -0.14
CA ILE A 6 4.01 -2.13 0.58
C ILE A 6 3.00 -1.09 1.03
N THR A 7 1.73 -1.32 0.74
CA THR A 7 0.63 -0.49 1.24
C THR A 7 -0.48 -1.36 1.84
N PRO A 8 -0.76 -1.22 3.15
CA PRO A 8 -1.91 -1.83 3.77
C PRO A 8 -3.17 -1.02 3.47
N VAL A 9 -4.26 -1.72 3.10
CA VAL A 9 -5.54 -1.11 2.76
C VAL A 9 -6.65 -1.81 3.54
N LYS A 10 -7.44 -1.04 4.30
CA LYS A 10 -8.67 -1.54 4.93
C LYS A 10 -9.81 -1.63 3.91
N PRO A 11 -10.91 -2.36 4.22
CA PRO A 11 -12.16 -2.18 3.48
C PRO A 11 -12.50 -0.70 3.29
N PHE A 12 -12.85 -0.33 2.06
CA PHE A 12 -12.95 1.08 1.65
C PHE A 12 -14.01 1.85 2.45
N GLU A 13 -15.06 1.15 2.86
CA GLU A 13 -16.16 1.62 3.68
C GLU A 13 -15.77 1.91 5.15
N GLU A 14 -14.72 1.24 5.65
CA GLU A 14 -14.18 1.42 7.01
C GLU A 14 -13.10 2.51 7.07
N GLY A 15 -12.54 2.90 5.92
CA GLY A 15 -11.53 3.93 5.83
C GLY A 15 -12.07 5.32 6.14
N LYS A 16 -11.15 6.23 6.52
CA LYS A 16 -11.46 7.67 6.72
C LYS A 16 -12.59 7.93 7.71
N SER A 17 -12.69 7.12 8.78
CA SER A 17 -13.72 7.27 9.82
C SER A 17 -13.79 8.69 10.41
N ARG A 18 -12.65 9.39 10.49
CA ARG A 18 -12.57 10.80 10.93
C ARG A 18 -13.33 11.79 10.04
N LEU A 19 -13.59 11.44 8.77
CA LEU A 19 -14.38 12.25 7.82
C LEU A 19 -15.88 11.93 7.86
N ALA A 20 -16.35 11.01 8.73
CA ALA A 20 -17.76 10.62 8.79
C ALA A 20 -18.74 11.77 9.03
N LYS A 21 -18.27 12.87 9.63
CA LYS A 21 -19.08 14.06 9.92
C LYS A 21 -19.38 14.90 8.67
N VAL A 22 -18.62 14.71 7.60
CA VAL A 22 -18.67 15.53 6.39
C VAL A 22 -18.82 14.71 5.11
N LEU A 23 -18.53 13.41 5.16
CA LEU A 23 -18.68 12.48 4.04
C LEU A 23 -19.48 11.24 4.49
N SER A 24 -20.45 10.86 3.65
CA SER A 24 -21.18 9.62 3.74
C SER A 24 -20.27 8.40 3.53
N ILE A 25 -20.77 7.21 3.85
CA ILE A 25 -20.05 5.95 3.61
C ILE A 25 -19.69 5.81 2.13
N ALA A 26 -20.62 6.11 1.22
CA ALA A 26 -20.39 6.02 -0.22
C ALA A 26 -19.27 6.97 -0.71
N GLU A 27 -19.27 8.22 -0.21
CA GLU A 27 -18.24 9.21 -0.55
C GLU A 27 -16.85 8.81 -0.01
N ARG A 28 -16.79 8.27 1.21
CA ARG A 28 -15.52 7.77 1.77
C ARG A 28 -15.01 6.54 1.03
N THR A 29 -15.91 5.62 0.64
CA THR A 29 -15.55 4.48 -0.20
C THR A 29 -14.95 4.94 -1.52
N SER A 30 -15.61 5.88 -2.20
CA SER A 30 -15.12 6.45 -3.46
C SER A 30 -13.78 7.17 -3.27
N LEU A 31 -13.63 7.97 -2.21
CA LEU A 31 -12.37 8.64 -1.89
C LEU A 31 -11.23 7.65 -1.64
N ASN A 32 -11.44 6.59 -0.87
CA ASN A 32 -10.40 5.59 -0.62
C ASN A 32 -10.00 4.83 -1.89
N GLN A 33 -10.96 4.52 -2.77
CA GLN A 33 -10.68 3.94 -4.08
C GLN A 33 -9.82 4.89 -4.93
N GLN A 34 -10.19 6.16 -5.02
CA GLN A 34 -9.44 7.17 -5.77
C GLN A 34 -8.01 7.34 -5.23
N LEU A 35 -7.84 7.39 -3.90
CA LEU A 35 -6.53 7.51 -3.26
C LEU A 35 -5.63 6.29 -3.57
N LEU A 36 -6.17 5.07 -3.47
CA LEU A 36 -5.42 3.87 -3.81
C LEU A 36 -5.07 3.82 -5.31
N THR A 37 -6.04 4.13 -6.20
CA THR A 37 -5.79 4.22 -7.64
C THR A 37 -4.72 5.25 -7.97
N ASN A 38 -4.73 6.40 -7.30
CA ASN A 38 -3.71 7.44 -7.48
C ASN A 38 -2.33 6.91 -7.10
N LEU A 39 -2.19 6.31 -5.91
CA LEU A 39 -0.92 5.72 -5.46
C LEU A 39 -0.42 4.64 -6.43
N LEU A 40 -1.28 3.69 -6.81
CA LEU A 40 -0.94 2.63 -7.78
C LEU A 40 -0.44 3.21 -9.11
N THR A 41 -1.14 4.23 -9.63
CA THR A 41 -0.79 4.92 -10.87
C THR A 41 0.54 5.66 -10.75
N VAL A 42 0.79 6.34 -9.63
CA VAL A 42 2.04 7.07 -9.38
C VAL A 42 3.22 6.10 -9.28
N VAL A 43 3.06 4.98 -8.58
CA VAL A 43 4.10 3.94 -8.47
C VAL A 43 4.44 3.37 -9.85
N GLN A 44 3.43 3.08 -10.66
CA GLN A 44 3.64 2.60 -12.03
C GLN A 44 4.35 3.65 -12.91
N ARG A 45 3.94 4.93 -12.82
CA ARG A 45 4.55 6.04 -13.57
C ARG A 45 6.00 6.32 -13.16
N ALA A 46 6.31 6.22 -11.87
CA ALA A 46 7.66 6.44 -11.36
C ALA A 46 8.65 5.39 -11.88
N GLY A 47 8.21 4.14 -12.03
CA GLY A 47 9.03 3.05 -12.58
C GLY A 47 10.24 2.66 -11.71
N VAL A 48 10.39 3.24 -10.52
CA VAL A 48 11.52 3.01 -9.62
C VAL A 48 11.35 1.76 -8.75
N CYS A 49 10.10 1.38 -8.46
CA CYS A 49 9.80 0.19 -7.67
C CYS A 49 9.87 -1.07 -8.54
N THR A 50 10.54 -2.11 -8.03
CA THR A 50 10.54 -3.45 -8.63
C THR A 50 9.14 -4.08 -8.59
N GLY A 51 8.35 -3.75 -7.58
CA GLY A 51 6.97 -4.17 -7.45
C GLY A 51 6.28 -3.48 -6.29
N MET A 52 4.96 -3.63 -6.24
CA MET A 52 4.10 -3.13 -5.17
C MET A 52 3.24 -4.26 -4.64
N ILE A 53 3.13 -4.38 -3.32
CA ILE A 53 2.20 -5.27 -2.64
C ILE A 53 1.11 -4.43 -1.99
N VAL A 54 -0.15 -4.77 -2.26
CA VAL A 54 -1.30 -4.28 -1.52
C VAL A 54 -1.80 -5.40 -0.63
N VAL A 55 -1.68 -5.22 0.69
CA VAL A 55 -2.21 -6.16 1.68
C VAL A 55 -3.55 -5.68 2.20
N SER A 56 -4.57 -6.52 2.13
CA SER A 56 -5.93 -6.12 2.50
C SER A 56 -6.82 -7.32 2.83
N GLN A 57 -7.83 -7.07 3.65
CA GLN A 57 -8.99 -7.96 3.85
C GLN A 57 -10.07 -7.76 2.78
N SER A 58 -10.03 -6.64 2.04
CA SER A 58 -11.05 -6.27 1.07
C SER A 58 -10.76 -6.85 -0.30
N ARG A 59 -11.67 -7.69 -0.79
CA ARG A 59 -11.58 -8.21 -2.18
C ARG A 59 -11.59 -7.07 -3.21
N ALA A 60 -12.33 -5.99 -2.96
CA ALA A 60 -12.38 -4.84 -3.85
C ALA A 60 -11.01 -4.13 -3.93
N ALA A 61 -10.33 -3.94 -2.80
CA ALA A 61 -8.99 -3.35 -2.78
C ALA A 61 -7.96 -4.25 -3.49
N LEU A 62 -8.03 -5.56 -3.27
CA LEU A 62 -7.15 -6.54 -3.93
C LEU A 62 -7.38 -6.62 -5.44
N GLN A 63 -8.64 -6.57 -5.88
CA GLN A 63 -8.98 -6.52 -7.31
C GLN A 63 -8.44 -5.23 -7.96
N LEU A 64 -8.60 -4.09 -7.28
CA LEU A 64 -8.05 -2.82 -7.77
C LEU A 64 -6.52 -2.86 -7.88
N ALA A 65 -5.84 -3.43 -6.89
CA ALA A 65 -4.39 -3.63 -6.93
C ALA A 65 -3.97 -4.48 -8.14
N ALA A 66 -4.63 -5.62 -8.34
CA ALA A 66 -4.33 -6.52 -9.46
C ALA A 66 -4.57 -5.84 -10.83
N ALA A 67 -5.63 -5.05 -10.95
CA ALA A 67 -5.93 -4.30 -12.18
C ALA A 67 -4.84 -3.27 -12.54
N HIS A 68 -4.05 -2.83 -11.56
CA HIS A 68 -2.91 -1.94 -11.74
C HIS A 68 -1.55 -2.66 -11.69
N ASN A 69 -1.52 -3.98 -11.91
CA ASN A 69 -0.30 -4.81 -11.87
C ASN A 69 0.44 -4.82 -10.52
N ALA A 70 -0.19 -4.38 -9.44
CA ALA A 70 0.31 -4.62 -8.09
C ALA A 70 -0.04 -6.04 -7.64
N VAL A 71 0.74 -6.58 -6.71
CA VAL A 71 0.54 -7.91 -6.14
C VAL A 71 -0.53 -7.82 -5.04
N PRO A 72 -1.73 -8.41 -5.23
CA PRO A 72 -2.70 -8.50 -4.16
C PRO A 72 -2.26 -9.54 -3.13
N LEU A 73 -2.33 -9.18 -1.85
CA LEU A 73 -2.07 -10.08 -0.74
C LEU A 73 -3.26 -10.07 0.22
N LEU A 74 -4.01 -11.17 0.26
CA LEU A 74 -5.09 -11.33 1.22
C LEU A 74 -4.50 -11.41 2.64
N GLU A 75 -4.96 -10.52 3.52
CA GLU A 75 -4.51 -10.49 4.92
C GLU A 75 -4.98 -11.73 5.68
N ASN A 76 -4.05 -12.40 6.37
CA ASN A 76 -4.34 -13.60 7.15
C ASN A 76 -4.68 -13.26 8.61
N LYS A 77 -5.97 -13.30 8.94
CA LYS A 77 -6.45 -13.06 10.32
C LYS A 77 -6.05 -14.13 11.34
N GLN A 78 -5.64 -15.32 10.91
CA GLN A 78 -5.43 -16.46 11.82
C GLN A 78 -4.08 -16.43 12.55
N LYS A 79 -3.13 -15.60 12.10
CA LYS A 79 -1.78 -15.52 12.69
C LYS A 79 -1.61 -14.41 13.72
N SER A 80 -2.66 -13.68 14.09
CA SER A 80 -2.54 -12.60 15.08
C SER A 80 -3.75 -12.55 15.99
N TYR A 81 -3.52 -12.90 17.26
CA TYR A 81 -4.41 -12.61 18.39
C TYR A 81 -4.56 -11.11 18.67
N VAL A 82 -3.86 -10.27 17.90
CA VAL A 82 -3.86 -8.82 17.97
C VAL A 82 -4.28 -8.30 16.60
N ASP A 83 -5.49 -7.76 16.49
CA ASP A 83 -5.89 -6.98 15.32
C ASP A 83 -4.92 -5.81 15.15
N GLY A 84 -4.36 -5.61 13.95
CA GLY A 84 -3.43 -4.51 13.78
C GLY A 84 -2.78 -4.39 12.41
N LEU A 85 -2.31 -3.17 12.14
CA LEU A 85 -1.54 -2.81 10.96
C LEU A 85 -0.23 -3.62 10.84
N ASN A 86 0.42 -3.88 11.97
CA ASN A 86 1.75 -4.49 12.00
C ASN A 86 1.76 -5.95 11.52
N PRO A 87 0.83 -6.84 11.93
CA PRO A 87 0.70 -8.17 11.33
C PRO A 87 0.56 -8.19 9.81
N ALA A 88 -0.29 -7.32 9.25
CA ALA A 88 -0.49 -7.24 7.80
C ALA A 88 0.80 -6.80 7.08
N LEU A 89 1.50 -5.81 7.66
CA LEU A 89 2.80 -5.36 7.15
C LEU A 89 3.85 -6.46 7.22
N GLU A 90 3.90 -7.24 8.30
CA GLU A 90 4.85 -8.36 8.43
C GLU A 90 4.58 -9.47 7.40
N GLN A 91 3.30 -9.77 7.16
CA GLN A 91 2.91 -10.70 6.09
C GLN A 91 3.35 -10.17 4.71
N ALA A 92 3.13 -8.89 4.44
CA ALA A 92 3.56 -8.27 3.18
C ALA A 92 5.09 -8.21 3.06
N ARG A 93 5.80 -7.97 4.16
CA ARG A 93 7.26 -7.99 4.26
C ARG A 93 7.80 -9.35 3.83
N ALA A 94 7.28 -10.43 4.41
CA ALA A 94 7.65 -11.79 4.06
C ALA A 94 7.35 -12.10 2.57
N ALA A 95 6.21 -11.66 2.06
CA ALA A 95 5.83 -11.84 0.66
C ALA A 95 6.75 -11.06 -0.31
N ALA A 96 7.20 -9.87 0.06
CA ALA A 96 8.15 -9.08 -0.72
C ALA A 96 9.55 -9.72 -0.71
N MET A 97 10.02 -10.17 0.47
CA MET A 97 11.30 -10.87 0.58
C MET A 97 11.34 -12.16 -0.24
N ALA A 98 10.26 -12.95 -0.25
CA ALA A 98 10.16 -14.13 -1.09
C ALA A 98 10.23 -13.82 -2.60
N ARG A 99 10.03 -12.55 -2.99
CA ARG A 99 10.19 -12.03 -4.36
C ARG A 99 11.52 -11.32 -4.58
N GLY A 100 12.47 -11.49 -3.65
CA GLY A 100 13.82 -10.95 -3.75
C GLY A 100 13.95 -9.48 -3.32
N ALA A 101 12.98 -8.92 -2.60
CA ALA A 101 13.09 -7.55 -2.09
C ALA A 101 14.34 -7.40 -1.19
N THR A 102 15.17 -6.41 -1.50
CA THR A 102 16.34 -6.03 -0.68
C THR A 102 16.10 -4.76 0.11
N VAL A 103 15.12 -3.96 -0.30
CA VAL A 103 14.68 -2.75 0.39
C VAL A 103 13.16 -2.66 0.31
N LEU A 104 12.53 -2.27 1.42
CA LEU A 104 11.10 -2.12 1.53
C LEU A 104 10.74 -0.67 1.86
N LEU A 105 9.75 -0.15 1.14
CA LEU A 105 9.13 1.12 1.41
C LEU A 105 7.67 0.86 1.82
N VAL A 106 7.32 1.23 3.05
CA VAL A 106 5.93 1.15 3.52
C VAL A 106 5.31 2.53 3.37
N LEU A 107 4.27 2.66 2.53
CA LEU A 107 3.51 3.89 2.39
C LEU A 107 2.02 3.68 2.72
N PRO A 108 1.38 4.62 3.41
CA PRO A 108 -0.07 4.60 3.57
C PRO A 108 -0.75 4.92 2.23
N ALA A 109 -1.96 4.40 2.04
CA ALA A 109 -2.73 4.59 0.80
C ALA A 109 -3.24 6.03 0.61
N ASP A 110 -3.18 6.88 1.63
CA ASP A 110 -3.87 8.15 1.67
C ASP A 110 -3.00 9.39 1.45
N LEU A 111 -2.12 9.30 0.46
CA LEU A 111 -1.27 10.39 0.00
C LEU A 111 -1.85 10.98 -1.30
N PRO A 112 -2.81 11.94 -1.22
CA PRO A 112 -3.49 12.47 -2.41
C PRO A 112 -2.55 13.21 -3.37
N TRP A 113 -1.42 13.70 -2.87
CA TRP A 113 -0.48 14.52 -3.63
C TRP A 113 0.85 13.85 -3.89
N ILE A 114 0.96 12.53 -3.66
CA ILE A 114 2.19 11.81 -3.98
C ILE A 114 2.49 11.94 -5.48
N GLN A 115 3.75 12.23 -5.79
CA GLN A 115 4.27 12.38 -7.14
C GLN A 115 5.34 11.32 -7.42
N PRO A 116 5.61 11.01 -8.70
CA PRO A 116 6.67 10.08 -9.07
C PRO A 116 8.04 10.45 -8.49
N ASP A 117 8.34 11.75 -8.43
CA ASP A 117 9.63 12.25 -7.93
C ASP A 117 9.80 12.00 -6.43
N ASP A 118 8.72 11.99 -5.64
CA ASP A 118 8.78 11.62 -4.22
C ASP A 118 9.31 10.19 -4.03
N LEU A 119 8.92 9.26 -4.90
CA LEU A 119 9.38 7.87 -4.86
C LEU A 119 10.85 7.75 -5.26
N TRP A 120 11.31 8.57 -6.22
CA TRP A 120 12.72 8.63 -6.60
C TRP A 120 13.59 9.20 -5.48
N GLU A 121 13.12 10.23 -4.78
CA GLU A 121 13.83 10.79 -3.64
C GLU A 121 13.93 9.79 -2.49
N LEU A 122 12.85 9.07 -2.18
CA LEU A 122 12.87 7.98 -1.18
C LEU A 122 13.81 6.84 -1.58
N TYR A 123 13.82 6.46 -2.86
CA TYR A 123 14.75 5.46 -3.38
C TYR A 123 16.21 5.90 -3.20
N ARG A 124 16.54 7.15 -3.56
CA ARG A 124 17.90 7.71 -3.39
C ARG A 124 18.29 7.82 -1.93
N ALA A 125 17.36 8.16 -1.04
CA ALA A 125 17.60 8.20 0.39
C ALA A 125 17.94 6.82 0.94
N ALA A 126 17.20 5.78 0.53
CA ALA A 126 17.44 4.40 0.93
C ALA A 126 18.80 3.85 0.48
N GLN A 127 19.37 4.37 -0.62
CA GLN A 127 20.73 4.02 -1.04
C GLN A 127 21.81 4.64 -0.16
N ARG A 128 21.57 5.85 0.35
CA ARG A 128 22.52 6.60 1.19
C ARG A 128 22.55 6.07 2.61
N GLN A 129 21.40 5.66 3.14
CA GLN A 129 21.26 5.15 4.50
C GLN A 129 20.24 4.00 4.50
N PRO A 130 20.64 2.77 4.87
CA PRO A 130 19.70 1.68 5.07
C PRO A 130 18.68 2.06 6.14
N GLY A 131 17.42 1.68 5.94
CA GLY A 131 16.36 1.85 6.93
C GLY A 131 16.64 1.09 8.23
N ILE A 132 15.93 1.47 9.30
CA ILE A 132 15.99 0.85 10.64
C ILE A 132 15.18 -0.45 10.65
#